data_AF-A0A815VZA3-F1
#
_entry.id   AF-A0A815VZA3-F1
#
_cell.length_a   1.000
_cell.length_b   1.000
_cell.length_c   1.000
_cell.angle_alpha   90.00
_cell.angle_beta   90.00
_cell.angle_gamma   90.00
#
_symmetry.space_group_name_H-M   'P 1'
#
loop_
_entity.id
_entity.type
_entity.pdbx_description
1 polymer ?
#
loop_
_entity_poly.entity_id
_entity_poly.type
_entity_poly.pdbx_seq_one_letter_code
_entity_poly.pdbx_strand_id
1 'polypeptide(L)'
;MAFHPSIKSSGLYPTSYAPYLFRDWMRKMLHDWHFENICCAHLDLKMGEAYADVTTLLNNAEPLFAKISEKNRRKNPGDEIPFGNYPNINVSDDECG
;
A
#
# COMPACT_ATOMS: atom_id res chain seq x y z
N MET A 1 -12.29 6.83 0.18
CA MET A 1 -11.81 5.53 0.70
C MET A 1 -10.40 5.71 1.23
N ALA A 2 -9.98 5.01 2.29
CA ALA A 2 -8.62 5.11 2.85
C ALA A 2 -8.16 3.77 3.41
N PHE A 3 -6.85 3.55 3.44
CA PHE A 3 -6.29 2.39 4.16
C PHE A 3 -6.49 2.53 5.66
N HIS A 4 -6.76 1.41 6.32
CA HIS A 4 -6.83 1.36 7.77
C HIS A 4 -5.49 1.79 8.40
N PRO A 5 -5.47 2.54 9.52
CA PRO A 5 -4.23 3.03 10.13
C PRO A 5 -3.18 1.96 10.45
N SER A 6 -3.61 0.71 10.66
CA SER A 6 -2.70 -0.42 10.90
C SER A 6 -1.71 -0.64 9.76
N ILE A 7 -1.99 -0.18 8.53
CA ILE A 7 -1.03 -0.27 7.42
C ILE A 7 0.33 0.38 7.76
N LYS A 8 0.34 1.37 8.65
CA LYS A 8 1.54 2.06 9.12
C LYS A 8 2.31 1.28 10.20
N SER A 9 1.72 0.24 10.79
CA SER A 9 2.29 -0.53 11.91
C SER A 9 2.18 -2.04 11.68
N SER A 10 1.15 -2.69 12.22
CA SER A 10 0.97 -4.16 12.27
C SER A 10 0.24 -4.74 11.06
N GLY A 11 -0.24 -3.90 10.14
CA GLY A 11 -0.99 -4.32 8.95
C GLY A 11 -0.14 -4.87 7.82
N LEU A 12 1.18 -4.68 7.88
CA LEU A 12 2.15 -5.23 6.93
C LEU A 12 3.27 -5.92 7.69
N TYR A 13 3.87 -6.95 7.09
CA TYR A 13 5.05 -7.60 7.66
C TYR A 13 6.20 -6.56 7.79
N PRO A 14 6.98 -6.56 8.89
CA PRO A 14 7.90 -5.46 9.22
C PRO A 14 9.21 -5.50 8.42
N THR A 15 9.09 -5.76 7.12
CA THR A 15 10.20 -5.78 6.16
C THR A 15 10.14 -4.58 5.23
N SER A 16 11.27 -4.18 4.65
CA SER A 16 11.34 -3.07 3.68
C SER A 16 10.50 -3.30 2.41
N TYR A 17 10.39 -4.55 1.94
CA TYR A 17 9.71 -4.88 0.67
C TYR A 17 8.20 -5.14 0.79
N ALA A 18 7.69 -5.46 1.99
CA ALA A 18 6.28 -5.80 2.19
C ALA A 18 5.28 -4.72 1.70
N PRO A 19 5.53 -3.40 1.89
CA PRO A 19 4.65 -2.36 1.33
C PRO A 19 4.53 -2.43 -0.19
N TYR A 20 5.61 -2.74 -0.89
CA TYR A 20 5.59 -2.84 -2.34
C TYR A 20 4.94 -4.13 -2.82
N LEU A 21 5.16 -5.26 -2.14
CA LEU A 21 4.44 -6.50 -2.45
C LEU A 21 2.93 -6.33 -2.31
N PHE A 22 2.49 -5.63 -1.25
CA PHE A 22 1.07 -5.32 -1.05
C PHE A 22 0.52 -4.43 -2.18
N ARG A 23 1.23 -3.35 -2.52
CA ARG A 23 0.89 -2.47 -3.64
C ARG A 23 0.75 -3.25 -4.96
N ASP A 24 1.74 -4.08 -5.28
CA ASP A 24 1.78 -4.82 -6.54
C ASP A 24 0.70 -5.89 -6.60
N TRP A 25 0.42 -6.56 -5.47
CA TRP A 25 -0.72 -7.46 -5.35
C TRP A 25 -2.05 -6.74 -5.60
N MET A 26 -2.26 -5.54 -5.02
CA MET A 26 -3.48 -4.77 -5.30
C MET A 26 -3.56 -4.30 -6.75
N ARG A 27 -2.45 -3.88 -7.37
CA ARG A 27 -2.42 -3.51 -8.80
C ARG A 27 -2.81 -4.70 -9.67
N LYS A 28 -2.31 -5.89 -9.36
CA LYS A 28 -2.68 -7.12 -10.06
C LYS A 28 -4.16 -7.46 -9.86
N MET A 29 -4.67 -7.32 -8.63
CA MET A 29 -6.09 -7.52 -8.35
C MET A 29 -6.97 -6.56 -9.17
N LEU A 30 -6.63 -5.26 -9.25
CA LEU A 30 -7.35 -4.30 -10.10
C LEU A 30 -7.23 -4.63 -11.59
N HIS A 31 -6.07 -5.10 -12.05
CA HIS A 31 -5.95 -5.54 -13.44
C HIS A 31 -6.87 -6.73 -13.75
N ASP A 32 -6.93 -7.71 -12.85
CA ASP A 32 -7.66 -8.94 -13.07
C ASP A 32 -9.17 -8.77 -12.83
N TRP A 33 -9.56 -7.92 -11.87
CA TRP A 33 -10.93 -7.81 -11.38
C TRP A 33 -11.48 -6.39 -11.52
N HIS A 34 -12.56 -6.26 -12.27
CA HIS A 34 -13.37 -5.05 -12.34
C HIS A 34 -14.64 -5.24 -11.50
N PHE A 35 -14.77 -4.50 -10.40
CA PHE A 35 -15.87 -4.62 -9.43
C PHE A 35 -16.54 -3.27 -9.16
N GLU A 36 -17.86 -3.28 -9.04
CA GLU A 36 -18.63 -2.07 -8.72
C GLU A 36 -18.72 -1.82 -7.21
N ASN A 37 -18.64 -2.87 -6.40
CA ASN A 37 -18.87 -2.83 -4.96
C ASN A 37 -17.72 -3.50 -4.21
N ILE A 38 -17.42 -3.04 -2.99
CA ILE A 38 -16.44 -3.67 -2.11
C ILE A 38 -16.93 -3.61 -0.66
N CYS A 39 -16.73 -4.71 0.08
CA CYS A 39 -16.99 -4.77 1.51
C CYS A 39 -15.65 -4.78 2.25
N CYS A 40 -15.49 -3.84 3.20
CA CYS A 40 -14.28 -3.69 3.98
C CYS A 40 -14.57 -4.00 5.46
N ALA A 41 -13.67 -4.72 6.12
CA ALA A 41 -13.85 -5.21 7.50
C ALA A 41 -14.21 -4.14 8.54
N HIS A 42 -13.94 -2.85 8.27
CA HIS A 42 -14.18 -1.74 9.21
C HIS A 42 -14.79 -0.48 8.56
N LEU A 43 -15.15 -0.52 7.27
CA LEU A 43 -15.61 0.67 6.51
C LEU A 43 -16.98 0.46 5.85
N ASP A 44 -17.74 -0.53 6.33
CA ASP A 44 -19.00 -0.97 5.71
C ASP A 44 -18.84 -1.31 4.21
N LEU A 45 -19.98 -1.43 3.52
CA LEU A 45 -20.09 -1.72 2.09
C LEU A 45 -20.00 -0.41 1.29
N LYS A 46 -19.00 -0.29 0.41
CA LYS A 46 -19.01 0.71 -0.66
C LYS A 46 -19.81 0.15 -1.84
N MET A 47 -20.89 0.84 -2.17
CA MET A 47 -21.73 0.56 -3.34
C MET A 47 -21.41 1.53 -4.47
N GLY A 48 -21.20 1.00 -5.68
CA GLY A 48 -20.84 1.75 -6.89
C GLY A 48 -19.41 2.30 -6.86
N GLU A 49 -18.80 2.43 -8.05
CA GLU A 49 -17.50 3.08 -8.26
C GLU A 49 -16.32 2.52 -7.45
N ALA A 50 -16.46 1.36 -6.81
CA ALA A 50 -15.44 0.83 -5.92
C ALA A 50 -14.09 0.60 -6.62
N TYR A 51 -14.10 0.13 -7.87
CA TYR A 51 -12.89 0.00 -8.68
C TYR A 51 -12.12 1.32 -8.86
N ALA A 52 -12.83 2.41 -9.20
CA ALA A 52 -12.24 3.73 -9.41
C ALA A 52 -11.69 4.31 -8.10
N ASP A 53 -12.44 4.14 -7.01
CA ASP A 53 -12.03 4.57 -5.68
C ASP A 53 -10.76 3.83 -5.20
N VAL A 54 -10.70 2.51 -5.37
CA VAL A 54 -9.53 1.71 -4.99
C VAL A 54 -8.32 2.04 -5.87
N THR A 55 -8.53 2.26 -7.18
CA THR A 55 -7.47 2.71 -8.10
C THR A 55 -6.89 4.05 -7.66
N THR A 56 -7.74 5.01 -7.33
CA THR A 56 -7.32 6.34 -6.86
C THR A 56 -6.59 6.25 -5.52
N LEU A 57 -7.13 5.47 -4.57
CA LEU A 57 -6.49 5.23 -3.28
C LEU A 57 -5.08 4.65 -3.45
N LEU A 58 -4.91 3.66 -4.33
CA LEU A 58 -3.64 3.00 -4.56
C LEU A 58 -2.60 3.95 -5.18
N ASN A 59 -3.01 4.80 -6.12
CA ASN A 59 -2.12 5.80 -6.72
C ASN A 59 -1.66 6.84 -5.68
N ASN A 60 -2.57 7.30 -4.83
CA ASN A 60 -2.26 8.30 -3.80
C ASN A 60 -1.42 7.72 -2.64
N ALA A 61 -1.39 6.40 -2.47
CA ALA A 61 -0.66 5.76 -1.39
C ALA A 61 0.81 5.45 -1.69
N GLU A 62 1.33 5.77 -2.89
CA GLU A 62 2.74 5.54 -3.23
C GLU A 62 3.72 6.17 -2.23
N PRO A 63 3.55 7.45 -1.79
CA PRO A 63 4.43 8.05 -0.78
C PRO A 63 4.36 7.33 0.57
N LEU A 64 3.18 6.82 0.94
CA LEU A 64 2.98 6.06 2.17
C LEU A 64 3.76 4.74 2.14
N PHE A 65 3.72 4.00 1.03
CA PHE A 65 4.46 2.75 0.88
C PHE A 65 5.98 2.99 0.93
N ALA A 66 6.46 4.04 0.27
CA ALA A 66 7.86 4.45 0.35
C ALA A 66 8.29 4.78 1.79
N LYS A 67 7.46 5.54 2.53
CA LYS A 67 7.73 5.90 3.93
C LYS A 67 7.81 4.68 4.85
N ILE A 68 6.89 3.71 4.68
CA ILE A 68 6.89 2.48 5.48
C ILE A 68 8.11 1.61 5.13
N SER A 69 8.41 1.46 3.83
CA SER A 69 9.56 0.72 3.34
C SER A 69 10.86 1.26 3.93
N GLU A 70 11.08 2.57 3.82
CA GLU A 70 12.28 3.23 4.32
C GLU A 70 12.41 3.10 5.84
N LYS A 71 11.30 3.27 6.58
CA LYS A 71 11.27 3.05 8.02
C LYS A 71 11.69 1.63 8.40
N ASN A 72 11.20 0.62 7.68
CA ASN A 72 11.53 -0.78 7.96
C ASN A 72 12.97 -1.10 7.56
N ARG A 73 13.46 -0.57 6.43
CA ARG A 73 14.86 -0.70 5.98
C ARG A 73 15.85 -0.16 7.02
N ARG A 74 15.55 0.98 7.65
CA ARG A 74 16.37 1.55 8.73
C ARG A 74 16.41 0.67 9.98
N LYS A 75 15.33 -0.05 10.28
CA LYS A 75 15.25 -0.96 11.42
C LYS A 75 15.94 -2.30 11.13
N ASN A 76 15.83 -2.79 9.89
CA ASN A 76 16.32 -4.08 9.44
C ASN A 76 17.17 -3.92 8.16
N PRO A 77 18.42 -3.43 8.26
CA PRO A 77 19.25 -3.12 7.10
C PRO A 77 19.70 -4.35 6.29
N GLY A 78 19.46 -5.57 6.80
CA GLY A 78 19.72 -6.84 6.12
C GLY A 78 18.51 -7.45 5.41
N ASP A 79 17.38 -6.73 5.32
CA ASP A 79 16.22 -7.18 4.55
C ASP A 79 16.57 -7.27 3.06
N GLU A 80 16.83 -8.49 2.58
CA GLU A 80 16.98 -8.76 1.16
C GLU A 80 15.64 -8.63 0.45
N ILE A 81 15.63 -7.96 -0.70
CA ILE A 81 14.43 -7.76 -1.51
C ILE A 81 14.12 -9.06 -2.25
N PRO A 82 13.01 -9.74 -1.97
CA PRO A 82 12.62 -10.93 -2.69
C PRO A 82 11.97 -10.46 -3.99
N PHE A 83 12.78 -10.36 -5.05
CA PHE A 83 12.37 -10.13 -6.43
C PHE A 83 11.72 -8.76 -6.72
N GLY A 84 12.48 -7.89 -7.39
CA GLY A 84 11.97 -6.63 -7.94
C GLY A 84 12.89 -5.44 -7.67
N ASN A 85 12.94 -4.50 -8.61
CA ASN A 85 13.71 -3.26 -8.46
C ASN A 85 12.76 -2.17 -7.92
N TYR A 86 12.69 -2.01 -6.60
CA TYR A 86 11.83 -0.99 -5.98
C TYR A 86 12.56 0.36 -5.93
N PRO A 87 11.97 1.44 -6.46
CA PRO A 87 12.63 2.73 -6.48
C PRO A 87 12.86 3.25 -5.05
N ASN A 88 14.08 3.70 -4.77
CA ASN A 88 14.38 4.55 -3.61
C ASN A 88 13.70 5.91 -3.86
N ILE A 89 12.45 6.05 -3.43
CA ILE A 89 11.76 7.32 -3.47
C ILE A 89 12.27 8.15 -2.29
N ASN A 90 12.77 9.35 -2.59
CA ASN A 90 13.21 10.30 -1.57
C ASN A 90 11.96 10.80 -0.83
N VAL A 91 11.69 10.22 0.34
CA VAL A 91 10.51 10.58 1.14
C VAL A 91 10.81 11.91 1.82
N SER A 92 10.21 13.01 1.33
CA SER A 92 10.15 14.25 2.11
C SER A 92 9.27 14.03 3.34
N ASP A 93 9.60 14.68 4.44
CA ASP A 93 8.97 14.49 5.76
C ASP A 93 7.53 15.01 5.86
N ASP A 94 6.80 15.18 4.75
CA ASP A 94 5.42 15.60 4.80
C ASP A 94 4.55 14.49 5.41
N GLU A 95 4.17 14.74 6.66
CA GLU A 95 3.20 13.95 7.38
C GLU A 95 1.81 14.20 6.81
N CYS A 96 1.41 13.34 5.89
CA CYS A 96 0.04 13.03 5.44
C CYS A 96 -0.19 13.26 3.95
N GLY A 97 -1.11 12.46 3.41
CA GLY A 97 -1.56 12.50 2.02
C GLY A 97 -2.39 13.73 1.69
#